data_AF-A0AA42ZX60-F1
#
_entry.id   AF-A0AA42ZX60-F1
#
_cell.length_a   1.000
_cell.length_b   1.000
_cell.length_c   1.000
_cell.angle_alpha   90.00
_cell.angle_beta   90.00
_cell.angle_gamma   90.00
#
_symmetry.space_group_name_H-M   'P 1'
#
loop_
_entity.id
_entity.type
_entity.pdbx_description
1 polymer ?
#
loop_
_entity_poly.entity_id
_entity_poly.type
_entity_poly.pdbx_seq_one_letter_code
_entity_poly.pdbx_strand_id
1 'polypeptide(L)' 'TDMFGGTPSNLAISVLDQGRVEVIAGLNLPMLIKLASVRDKDLLKNSVAQAQEAGRKYINVASQLLADQAS' A
#
# COMPACT_ATOMS: atom_id res chain seq x y z
N THR A 1 -2.83 -6.73 -5.46
CA THR A 1 -3.31 -8.05 -5.01
C THR A 1 -3.60 -8.00 -3.52
N ASP A 2 -4.46 -8.87 -3.02
CA ASP A 2 -4.85 -8.95 -1.62
C ASP A 2 -3.72 -9.48 -0.74
N MET A 3 -3.03 -10.55 -1.16
CA MET A 3 -1.96 -11.20 -0.39
C MET A 3 -0.75 -11.55 -1.25
N PHE A 4 0.43 -11.62 -0.65
CA PHE A 4 1.64 -12.09 -1.33
C PHE A 4 1.65 -13.64 -1.38
N GLY A 5 2.16 -14.22 -2.48
CA GLY A 5 2.39 -15.68 -2.58
C GLY A 5 1.25 -16.55 -3.11
N GLY A 6 0.08 -15.98 -3.44
CA GLY A 6 -0.96 -16.71 -4.16
C GLY A 6 -0.69 -16.80 -5.67
N THR A 7 -1.30 -17.78 -6.37
CA THR A 7 -1.25 -17.91 -7.83
C THR A 7 -1.56 -16.60 -8.59
N PRO A 8 -2.56 -15.78 -8.19
CA PRO A 8 -2.81 -14.48 -8.82
C PRO A 8 -1.67 -13.47 -8.59
N SER A 9 -1.03 -13.50 -7.43
CA SER A 9 0.07 -12.61 -7.07
C SER A 9 1.35 -12.97 -7.78
N ASN A 10 1.64 -14.26 -7.97
CA ASN A 10 2.82 -14.73 -8.71
C ASN A 10 2.70 -14.37 -10.21
N LEU A 11 1.51 -14.47 -10.79
CA LEU A 11 1.25 -13.99 -12.15
C LEU A 11 1.42 -12.46 -12.25
N ALA A 12 0.90 -11.70 -11.29
CA ALA A 12 1.12 -10.25 -11.26
C ALA A 12 2.61 -9.89 -11.14
N ILE A 13 3.37 -10.60 -10.31
CA ILE A 13 4.82 -10.41 -10.15
C ILE A 13 5.57 -10.72 -11.46
N SER A 14 5.14 -11.71 -12.24
CA SER A 14 5.78 -12.02 -13.53
C SER A 14 5.67 -10.91 -14.58
N VAL A 15 4.73 -9.97 -14.40
CA VAL A 15 4.56 -8.80 -15.27
C VAL A 15 5.18 -7.52 -14.68
N LEU A 16 5.93 -7.62 -13.59
CA LEU A 16 6.71 -6.49 -13.06
C LEU A 16 7.67 -5.98 -14.12
N ASP A 17 7.67 -4.66 -14.30
CA ASP A 17 8.50 -3.98 -15.27
C ASP A 17 8.96 -2.66 -14.67
N GLN A 18 10.25 -2.58 -14.34
CA GLN A 18 10.80 -1.47 -13.57
C GLN A 18 10.48 -0.13 -14.22
N GLY A 19 9.81 0.74 -13.47
CA GLY A 19 9.42 2.08 -13.93
C GLY A 19 8.15 2.14 -14.79
N ARG A 20 7.56 1.00 -15.17
CA ARG A 20 6.30 0.94 -15.95
C ARG A 20 5.17 0.21 -15.22
N VAL A 21 5.48 -0.86 -14.49
CA VAL A 21 4.51 -1.69 -13.77
C VAL A 21 5.04 -2.02 -12.37
N GLU A 22 4.23 -1.71 -11.36
CA GLU A 22 4.52 -2.01 -9.96
C GLU A 22 3.39 -2.88 -9.38
N VAL A 23 3.77 -3.85 -8.54
CA VAL A 23 2.83 -4.78 -7.91
C VAL A 23 2.85 -4.59 -6.41
N ILE A 24 1.67 -4.27 -5.86
CA ILE A 24 1.48 -4.13 -4.41
C ILE A 24 0.57 -5.25 -3.92
N ALA A 25 1.03 -5.98 -2.91
CA ALA A 25 0.25 -6.95 -2.13
C ALA A 25 -0.19 -6.35 -0.79
N GLY A 26 -1.24 -6.89 -0.17
CA GLY A 26 -1.73 -6.39 1.12
C GLY A 26 -2.53 -5.09 0.98
N LEU A 27 -3.21 -4.88 -0.15
CA LEU A 27 -4.01 -3.67 -0.37
C LEU A 27 -5.06 -3.49 0.73
N ASN A 28 -5.15 -2.27 1.25
CA ASN A 28 -6.17 -1.86 2.21
C ASN A 28 -6.77 -0.51 1.80
N LEU A 29 -7.83 -0.08 2.52
CA LEU A 29 -8.57 1.13 2.20
C LEU A 29 -7.70 2.41 2.24
N PRO A 30 -6.88 2.66 3.29
CA PRO A 30 -5.95 3.80 3.29
C PRO A 30 -5.03 3.87 2.06
N MET A 31 -4.51 2.73 1.61
CA MET A 31 -3.68 2.65 0.41
C MET A 31 -4.46 3.08 -0.83
N LEU A 32 -5.69 2.58 -1.00
CA LEU A 32 -6.55 2.90 -2.15
C LEU A 32 -6.88 4.41 -2.20
N ILE A 33 -7.25 5.00 -1.07
CA ILE A 33 -7.53 6.43 -0.96
C ILE A 33 -6.28 7.23 -1.32
N LYS A 34 -5.12 6.86 -0.77
CA LYS A 34 -3.87 7.57 -1.04
C LYS A 34 -3.46 7.44 -2.51
N LEU A 35 -3.50 6.25 -3.11
CA LEU A 35 -3.22 6.02 -4.53
C LEU A 35 -4.12 6.88 -5.42
N ALA A 36 -5.43 6.88 -5.18
CA ALA A 36 -6.38 7.69 -5.95
C ALA A 36 -6.06 9.19 -5.90
N SER A 37 -5.51 9.67 -4.77
CA SER A 37 -5.17 11.09 -4.59
C SER A 37 -3.86 11.53 -5.26
N VAL A 38 -2.92 10.61 -5.50
CA VAL A 38 -1.56 10.91 -6.00
C VAL A 38 -1.26 10.37 -7.40
N ARG A 39 -2.06 9.42 -7.91
CA ARG A 39 -1.81 8.74 -9.20
C ARG A 39 -1.64 9.68 -10.40
N ASP A 40 -2.29 10.85 -10.37
CA ASP A 40 -2.26 11.84 -11.46
C ASP A 40 -1.25 12.98 -11.21
N LYS A 41 -0.53 12.94 -10.08
CA LYS A 41 0.33 14.03 -9.60
C LYS A 41 1.80 13.64 -9.43
N ASP A 42 2.07 12.34 -9.32
CA ASP A 42 3.39 11.81 -8.95
C ASP A 42 3.85 10.69 -9.89
N LEU A 43 5.16 10.50 -9.97
CA LEU A 43 5.75 9.33 -10.63
C LEU A 43 5.25 8.04 -9.97
N LEU A 44 5.10 6.96 -10.76
CA LEU A 44 4.62 5.66 -10.28
C LEU A 44 5.33 5.20 -9.00
N LYS A 45 6.66 5.28 -8.98
CA LYS A 45 7.49 4.93 -7.83
C LYS A 45 7.13 5.71 -6.56
N ASN A 46 6.91 7.01 -6.69
CA ASN A 46 6.55 7.89 -5.56
C ASN A 46 5.12 7.60 -5.10
N SER A 47 4.20 7.43 -6.05
CA SER A 47 2.80 7.08 -5.78
C SER A 47 2.67 5.78 -4.98
N VAL A 48 3.42 4.74 -5.39
CA VAL A 48 3.46 3.44 -4.71
C VAL A 48 4.04 3.57 -3.29
N ALA A 49 5.15 4.29 -3.14
CA ALA A 49 5.78 4.50 -1.82
C ALA A 49 4.85 5.23 -0.84
N GLN A 50 4.23 6.33 -1.28
CA GLN A 50 3.28 7.10 -0.47
C GLN A 50 2.05 6.28 -0.07
N ALA A 51 1.53 5.46 -1.01
CA ALA A 51 0.42 4.58 -0.71
C ALA A 51 0.79 3.54 0.35
N GLN A 52 1.94 2.89 0.21
CA GLN A 52 2.43 1.92 1.17
C GLN A 52 2.61 2.52 2.57
N GLU A 53 3.15 3.74 2.65
CA GLU A 53 3.28 4.48 3.91
C GLU A 53 1.92 4.76 4.56
N ALA A 54 0.95 5.25 3.79
CA ALA A 54 -0.42 5.43 4.28
C ALA A 54 -1.01 4.09 4.75
N GLY A 55 -0.84 3.03 3.98
CA GLY A 55 -1.27 1.68 4.35
C GLY A 55 -0.78 1.25 5.73
N ARG A 56 0.51 1.43 6.01
CA ARG A 56 1.13 1.09 7.30
C ARG A 56 0.69 2.04 8.42
N LYS A 57 0.68 3.36 8.17
CA LYS A 57 0.36 4.38 9.17
C LYS A 57 -1.03 4.20 9.78
N TYR A 58 -1.97 3.68 9.02
CA TYR A 58 -3.35 3.47 9.46
C TYR A 58 -3.63 2.05 9.96
N ILE A 59 -2.63 1.16 9.99
CA ILE A 59 -2.71 -0.11 10.70
C ILE A 59 -2.29 0.14 12.14
N ASN A 60 -3.27 0.35 13.00
CA ASN A 60 -3.04 0.52 14.43
C ASN A 60 -4.04 -0.33 15.22
N VAL A 61 -3.61 -0.77 16.41
CA VAL A 61 -4.52 -1.36 17.38
C VAL A 61 -5.07 -0.23 18.25
N ALA A 62 -6.39 -0.02 18.24
CA ALA A 62 -7.02 1.09 18.96
C ALA A 62 -6.66 1.12 20.45
N SER A 63 -6.56 -0.05 21.10
CA SER A 63 -6.16 -0.13 22.51
C SER A 63 -4.72 0.35 22.76
N GLN A 64 -3.79 0.15 21.82
CA GLN A 64 -2.42 0.65 21.94
C GLN A 64 -2.38 2.17 21.78
N LEU A 65 -3.10 2.72 20.80
CA LEU A 65 -3.17 4.17 20.58
C LEU A 65 -3.76 4.92 21.79
N LEU A 66 -4.79 4.35 22.41
CA LEU A 66 -5.44 4.94 23.58
C LEU A 66 -4.57 4.83 24.83
N ALA A 67 -3.75 3.78 24.95
CA ALA A 67 -2.79 3.64 26.06
C ALA A 67 -1.64 4.67 25.96
N ASP A 68 -1.14 4.93 24.75
CA ASP A 68 -0.09 5.94 24.51
C ASP A 68 -0.57 7.38 24.77
N GLN A 69 -1.87 7.67 24.60
CA GLN A 69 -2.45 8.98 24.91
C GLN A 69 -2.75 9.21 26.39
N ALA A 70 -2.82 8.13 27.17
CA ALA A 70 -3.08 8.18 28.62
C ALA A 70 -1.79 8.21 29.47
N SER A 71 -0.62 8.17 28.82
CA SER A 71 0.72 8.22 29.42
C SER A 71 1.35 9.60 29.22
#